data_AF-A0A095YD88-F1
#
_entry.id   AF-A0A095YD88-F1
#
_cell.length_a   1.000
_cell.length_b   1.000
_cell.length_c   1.000
_cell.angle_alpha   90.00
_cell.angle_beta   90.00
_cell.angle_gamma   90.00
#
_symmetry.space_group_name_H-M   'P 1'
#
loop_
_entity.id
_entity.type
_entity.pdbx_description
1 polymer ?
#
loop_
_entity_poly.entity_id
_entity_poly.type
_entity_poly.pdbx_seq_one_letter_code
_entity_poly.pdbx_strand_id
1 'polypeptide(L)'
;MKTRSSAPSTHRPGIHLIAGLSALGLAAGLLTGCSNKDPDEGLCEEATKALESVGLDNGNDIPNLEKAEKVSQLGEGFVDAAEKYDDSEYAEPIEVVGKMAVTSAKLDQDRENQELQAELYNLSQQAAQPELGEKAKKFAENCPAFDED
;
A
#
# COMPACT_ATOMS: atom_id res chain seq x y z
N MET A 1 42.56 40.31 24.62
CA MET A 1 43.90 39.67 24.63
C MET A 1 44.13 39.01 25.99
N LYS A 2 44.63 37.76 25.97
CA LYS A 2 45.29 37.01 27.07
C LYS A 2 44.39 36.24 28.06
N THR A 3 43.98 35.05 27.63
CA THR A 3 43.65 33.92 28.53
C THR A 3 44.93 33.14 28.87
N ARG A 4 45.14 32.84 30.15
CA ARG A 4 46.07 31.80 30.68
C ARG A 4 45.16 30.87 31.49
N SER A 5 44.86 29.66 31.02
CA SER A 5 45.65 28.43 31.11
C SER A 5 46.04 28.05 32.53
N SER A 6 45.43 26.98 33.04
CA SER A 6 45.99 26.06 34.04
C SER A 6 45.23 24.73 33.99
N ALA A 7 45.86 23.72 33.39
CA ALA A 7 45.77 22.32 33.76
C ALA A 7 47.23 21.84 33.97
N PRO A 8 47.52 20.91 34.89
CA PRO A 8 47.72 19.51 34.46
C PRO A 8 47.29 18.46 35.52
N SER A 9 46.43 17.50 35.17
CA SER A 9 46.75 16.12 34.76
C SER A 9 47.22 15.17 35.87
N THR A 10 46.50 14.07 36.09
CA THR A 10 47.11 12.76 36.34
C THR A 10 46.20 11.61 35.84
N HIS A 11 46.68 10.92 34.80
CA HIS A 11 46.31 9.58 34.28
C HIS A 11 46.34 8.52 35.40
N ARG A 12 45.68 7.35 35.42
CA ARG A 12 45.01 6.36 34.51
C ARG A 12 44.53 5.19 35.46
N PRO A 13 43.95 4.02 35.05
CA PRO A 13 43.24 3.59 33.83
C PRO A 13 41.92 2.78 34.10
N GLY A 14 41.10 2.56 33.05
CA GLY A 14 40.09 1.49 32.95
C GLY A 14 38.77 1.77 33.69
N ILE A 15 37.57 1.61 33.13
CA ILE A 15 37.07 0.62 32.17
C ILE A 15 36.05 1.36 31.29
N HIS A 16 36.14 1.19 29.97
CA HIS A 16 35.09 1.63 29.05
C HIS A 16 33.89 0.69 29.23
N LEU A 17 32.84 1.16 29.91
CA LEU A 17 31.52 0.54 29.81
C LEU A 17 30.82 1.14 28.59
N ILE A 18 31.10 0.57 27.42
CA ILE A 18 30.14 0.60 26.32
C ILE A 18 29.13 -0.50 26.64
N ALA A 19 28.19 -0.20 27.53
CA ALA A 19 26.99 -0.99 27.67
C ALA A 19 26.01 -0.46 26.63
N GLY A 20 25.82 -1.24 25.57
CA GLY A 20 24.95 -0.89 24.44
C GLY A 20 23.56 -0.55 24.93
N LEU A 21 23.11 0.66 24.62
CA LEU A 21 21.69 0.95 24.58
C LEU A 21 21.11 0.16 23.41
N SER A 22 20.55 -0.99 23.79
CA SER A 22 19.32 -1.58 23.27
C SER A 22 19.02 -1.27 21.82
N ALA A 23 19.16 -2.30 20.99
CA ALA A 23 18.40 -2.45 19.77
C ALA A 23 16.95 -2.03 20.04
N LEU A 24 16.54 -0.87 19.53
CA LEU A 24 15.14 -0.64 19.22
C LEU A 24 14.83 -1.59 18.07
N GLY A 25 14.44 -2.82 18.44
CA GLY A 25 13.62 -3.64 17.58
C GLY A 25 12.34 -2.86 17.34
N LEU A 26 12.23 -2.23 16.17
CA LEU A 26 10.97 -1.81 15.58
C LEU A 26 10.20 -3.08 15.19
N ALA A 27 9.74 -3.81 16.20
CA ALA A 27 8.67 -4.78 16.09
C ALA A 27 7.48 -4.19 16.83
N ALA A 28 6.97 -3.07 16.31
CA ALA A 28 5.70 -2.52 16.69
C ALA A 28 4.73 -2.77 15.52
N GLY A 29 3.72 -3.60 15.76
CA GLY A 29 2.85 -4.21 14.76
C GLY A 29 3.20 -5.69 14.70
N LEU A 30 2.60 -6.56 15.49
CA LEU A 30 1.24 -7.06 15.31
C LEU A 30 0.63 -7.46 16.68
N LEU A 31 0.14 -6.48 17.43
CA LEU A 31 -0.73 -6.71 18.60
C LEU A 31 -2.08 -6.01 18.44
N THR A 32 -2.54 -5.86 17.20
CA THR A 32 -3.97 -5.72 16.90
C THR A 32 -4.52 -7.12 16.80
N GLY A 33 -5.41 -7.47 17.73
CA GLY A 33 -5.84 -8.83 17.99
C GLY A 33 -6.34 -9.58 16.77
N CYS A 34 -6.11 -10.89 16.82
CA CYS A 34 -6.74 -11.91 16.00
C CYS A 34 -8.27 -11.81 16.08
N SER A 35 -8.87 -10.92 15.31
CA SER A 35 -10.09 -11.30 14.63
C SER A 35 -9.64 -12.31 13.58
N ASN A 36 -10.02 -13.58 13.76
CA ASN A 36 -9.91 -14.63 12.74
C ASN A 36 -10.87 -14.30 11.57
N LYS A 37 -10.74 -13.11 10.99
CA LYS A 37 -11.40 -12.80 9.74
C LYS A 37 -10.49 -13.32 8.64
N ASP A 38 -11.06 -14.10 7.75
CA ASP A 38 -10.35 -14.59 6.58
C ASP A 38 -9.76 -13.39 5.81
N PRO A 39 -8.48 -13.45 5.40
CA PRO A 39 -7.82 -12.31 4.76
C PRO A 39 -8.48 -11.94 3.43
N ASP A 40 -9.05 -12.90 2.70
CA ASP A 40 -9.77 -12.63 1.46
C ASP A 40 -11.11 -11.92 1.74
N GLU A 41 -11.82 -12.34 2.80
CA GLU A 41 -13.04 -11.65 3.26
C GLU A 41 -12.72 -10.22 3.74
N GLY A 42 -11.60 -10.03 4.44
CA GLY A 42 -11.14 -8.72 4.88
C GLY A 42 -10.77 -7.79 3.73
N LEU A 43 -10.04 -8.31 2.73
CA LEU A 43 -9.72 -7.60 1.51
C LEU A 43 -10.98 -7.20 0.75
N CYS A 44 -11.94 -8.11 0.59
CA CYS A 44 -13.23 -7.83 -0.04
C CYS A 44 -13.99 -6.69 0.65
N GLU A 45 -14.06 -6.70 1.98
CA GLU A 45 -14.74 -5.63 2.72
C GLU A 45 -14.08 -4.26 2.55
N GLU A 46 -12.75 -4.17 2.61
CA GLU A 46 -12.07 -2.89 2.43
C GLU A 46 -12.12 -2.41 0.97
N ALA A 47 -12.02 -3.32 -0.01
CA ALA A 47 -12.22 -2.99 -1.42
C ALA A 47 -13.65 -2.50 -1.68
N THR A 48 -14.65 -3.11 -1.03
CA THR A 48 -16.05 -2.64 -1.10
C THR A 48 -16.20 -1.25 -0.49
N LYS A 49 -15.58 -0.99 0.67
CA LYS A 49 -15.58 0.37 1.27
C LYS A 49 -14.92 1.39 0.36
N ALA A 50 -13.87 1.01 -0.38
CA ALA A 50 -13.23 1.89 -1.35
C ALA A 50 -14.21 2.30 -2.46
N LEU A 51 -15.02 1.37 -2.99
CA LEU A 51 -16.10 1.67 -3.94
C LEU A 51 -17.14 2.62 -3.35
N GLU A 52 -17.65 2.31 -2.15
CA GLU A 52 -18.66 3.13 -1.47
C GLU A 52 -18.14 4.56 -1.21
N SER A 53 -16.85 4.70 -0.89
CA SER A 53 -16.22 6.00 -0.61
C SER A 53 -16.24 6.96 -1.79
N VAL A 54 -16.29 6.43 -3.02
CA VAL A 54 -16.38 7.21 -4.26
C VAL A 54 -17.80 7.25 -4.82
N GLY A 55 -18.76 6.66 -4.10
CA GLY A 55 -20.18 6.63 -4.41
C GLY A 55 -20.56 5.58 -5.46
N LEU A 56 -19.85 4.45 -5.48
CA LEU A 56 -20.21 3.27 -6.27
C LEU A 56 -20.80 2.20 -5.36
N ASP A 57 -21.86 1.55 -5.83
CA ASP A 57 -22.50 0.44 -5.12
C ASP A 57 -21.86 -0.92 -5.49
N ASN A 58 -21.11 -0.99 -6.61
CA ASN A 58 -20.47 -2.21 -7.10
C ASN A 58 -19.28 -1.89 -8.03
N GLY A 59 -18.47 -2.91 -8.34
CA GLY A 59 -17.29 -2.86 -9.18
C GLY A 59 -17.58 -2.69 -10.67
N ASN A 60 -18.77 -3.07 -11.14
CA ASN A 60 -19.18 -2.92 -12.54
C ASN A 60 -19.39 -1.45 -12.94
N ASP A 61 -19.57 -0.57 -11.96
CA ASP A 61 -19.69 0.88 -12.15
C ASP A 61 -18.34 1.62 -12.13
N ILE A 62 -17.22 0.93 -11.87
CA ILE A 62 -15.87 1.54 -11.92
C ILE A 62 -15.60 2.24 -13.27
N PRO A 63 -15.93 1.65 -14.44
CA PRO A 63 -15.73 2.32 -15.73
C PRO A 63 -16.51 3.63 -15.89
N ASN A 64 -17.55 3.87 -15.10
CA ASN A 64 -18.36 5.09 -15.12
C ASN A 64 -17.76 6.22 -14.26
N LEU A 65 -16.64 5.97 -13.56
CA LEU A 65 -15.92 7.00 -12.80
C LEU A 65 -15.11 7.91 -13.74
N GLU A 66 -15.67 9.06 -14.10
CA GLU A 66 -15.00 10.02 -14.99
C GLU A 66 -14.07 11.00 -14.27
N LYS A 67 -14.26 11.20 -12.95
CA LYS A 67 -13.48 12.19 -12.19
C LYS A 67 -12.16 11.60 -11.75
N ALA A 68 -11.04 12.15 -12.25
CA ALA A 68 -9.68 11.72 -11.88
C ALA A 68 -9.47 11.66 -10.35
N GLU A 69 -10.02 12.62 -9.58
CA GLU A 69 -9.96 12.59 -8.11
C GLU A 69 -10.60 11.34 -7.51
N LYS A 70 -11.79 10.96 -8.00
CA LYS A 70 -12.47 9.74 -7.54
C LYS A 70 -11.75 8.47 -8.01
N VAL A 71 -11.21 8.46 -9.23
CA VAL A 71 -10.39 7.34 -9.72
C VAL A 71 -9.15 7.17 -8.86
N SER A 72 -8.47 8.27 -8.49
CA SER A 72 -7.32 8.23 -7.58
C SER A 72 -7.73 7.73 -6.19
N GLN A 73 -8.81 8.26 -5.63
CA GLN A 73 -9.30 7.86 -4.30
C GLN A 73 -9.69 6.37 -4.25
N LEU A 74 -10.38 5.88 -5.28
CA LEU A 74 -10.69 4.46 -5.41
C LEU A 74 -9.41 3.62 -5.49
N GLY A 75 -8.46 4.06 -6.31
CA GLY A 75 -7.18 3.38 -6.50
C GLY A 75 -6.36 3.31 -5.22
N GLU A 76 -6.27 4.41 -4.47
CA GLU A 76 -5.63 4.46 -3.14
C GLU A 76 -6.32 3.50 -2.16
N GLY A 77 -7.65 3.48 -2.15
CA GLY A 77 -8.40 2.54 -1.30
C GLY A 77 -8.11 1.07 -1.61
N PHE A 78 -7.92 0.72 -2.89
CA PHE A 78 -7.52 -0.64 -3.26
C PHE A 78 -6.08 -0.98 -2.88
N VAL A 79 -5.14 -0.03 -3.04
CA VAL A 79 -3.75 -0.23 -2.59
C VAL A 79 -3.71 -0.41 -1.08
N ASP A 80 -4.37 0.45 -0.32
CA ASP A 80 -4.44 0.38 1.15
C ASP A 80 -5.08 -0.94 1.62
N ALA A 81 -6.13 -1.41 0.93
CA ALA A 81 -6.77 -2.68 1.22
C ALA A 81 -5.83 -3.88 0.98
N ALA A 82 -5.12 -3.88 -0.16
CA ALA A 82 -4.16 -4.93 -0.50
C ALA A 82 -2.95 -4.94 0.43
N GLU A 83 -2.43 -3.78 0.84
CA GLU A 83 -1.33 -3.69 1.81
C GLU A 83 -1.76 -4.14 3.21
N LYS A 84 -3.02 -3.87 3.59
CA LYS A 84 -3.58 -4.28 4.89
C LYS A 84 -3.83 -5.78 4.99
N TYR A 85 -4.13 -6.43 3.86
CA TYR A 85 -4.42 -7.87 3.74
C TYR A 85 -3.45 -8.53 2.76
N ASP A 86 -2.15 -8.29 2.97
CA ASP A 86 -1.07 -8.77 2.09
C ASP A 86 -0.91 -10.30 2.08
N ASP A 87 -1.53 -10.98 3.05
CA ASP A 87 -1.61 -12.43 3.16
C ASP A 87 -2.79 -13.05 2.38
N SER A 88 -3.67 -12.24 1.79
CA SER A 88 -4.75 -12.70 0.89
C SER A 88 -4.19 -13.28 -0.42
N GLU A 89 -4.84 -14.32 -0.96
CA GLU A 89 -4.52 -14.85 -2.30
C GLU A 89 -4.75 -13.78 -3.40
N TYR A 90 -5.58 -12.78 -3.12
CA TYR A 90 -6.04 -11.77 -4.07
C TYR A 90 -5.45 -10.37 -3.83
N ALA A 91 -4.52 -10.21 -2.88
CA ALA A 91 -3.92 -8.90 -2.59
C ALA A 91 -3.24 -8.29 -3.82
N GLU A 92 -2.39 -9.07 -4.50
CA GLU A 92 -1.61 -8.63 -5.67
C GLU A 92 -2.49 -8.09 -6.83
N PRO A 93 -3.53 -8.81 -7.32
CA PRO A 93 -4.36 -8.26 -8.39
C PRO A 93 -5.10 -6.97 -7.99
N ILE A 94 -5.55 -6.85 -6.72
CA ILE A 94 -6.21 -5.64 -6.23
C ILE A 94 -5.23 -4.48 -6.13
N GLU A 95 -4.01 -4.73 -5.66
CA GLU A 95 -2.94 -3.73 -5.62
C GLU A 95 -2.59 -3.22 -7.02
N VAL A 96 -2.47 -4.12 -8.01
CA VAL A 96 -2.19 -3.75 -9.41
C VAL A 96 -3.28 -2.85 -9.98
N VAL A 97 -4.56 -3.19 -9.78
CA VAL A 97 -5.70 -2.36 -10.23
C VAL A 97 -5.68 -1.01 -9.52
N GLY A 98 -5.43 -0.99 -8.21
CA GLY A 98 -5.31 0.24 -7.43
C GLY A 98 -4.22 1.17 -7.95
N LYS A 99 -3.02 0.64 -8.18
CA LYS A 99 -1.90 1.40 -8.76
C LYS A 99 -2.22 1.90 -10.18
N MET A 100 -2.86 1.09 -11.02
CA MET A 100 -3.27 1.53 -12.36
C MET A 100 -4.23 2.72 -12.30
N ALA A 101 -5.20 2.71 -11.38
CA ALA A 101 -6.14 3.80 -11.17
C ALA A 101 -5.43 5.08 -10.70
N VAL A 102 -4.56 4.98 -9.69
CA VAL A 102 -3.77 6.13 -9.18
C VAL A 102 -2.87 6.71 -10.27
N THR A 103 -2.13 5.87 -10.99
CA THR A 103 -1.20 6.31 -12.03
C THR A 103 -1.97 6.93 -13.21
N SER A 104 -3.12 6.38 -13.59
CA SER A 104 -3.99 6.95 -14.62
C SER A 104 -4.54 8.32 -14.20
N ALA A 105 -4.98 8.47 -12.95
CA ALA A 105 -5.47 9.75 -12.43
C ALA A 105 -4.37 10.82 -12.38
N LYS A 106 -3.13 10.45 -12.02
CA LYS A 106 -1.97 11.35 -12.07
C LYS A 106 -1.63 11.75 -13.51
N LEU A 107 -1.71 10.81 -14.46
CA LEU A 107 -1.49 11.09 -15.88
C LEU A 107 -2.55 12.03 -16.48
N ASP A 108 -3.79 12.03 -16.00
CA ASP A 108 -4.78 13.01 -16.48
C ASP A 108 -4.35 14.45 -16.15
N GLN A 109 -3.66 14.65 -15.02
CA GLN A 109 -3.11 15.94 -14.58
C GLN A 109 -1.76 16.27 -15.24
N ASP A 110 -0.94 15.26 -15.52
CA ASP A 110 0.41 15.39 -16.10
C ASP A 110 0.62 14.39 -17.26
N ARG A 111 -0.03 14.66 -18.40
CA ARG A 111 -0.10 13.74 -19.54
C ARG A 111 1.24 13.44 -20.20
N GLU A 112 2.23 14.31 -20.05
CA GLU A 112 3.55 14.17 -20.68
C GLU A 112 4.57 13.46 -19.77
N ASN A 113 4.14 13.03 -18.57
CA ASN A 113 5.00 12.36 -17.62
C ASN A 113 5.41 10.97 -18.09
N GLN A 114 6.62 10.86 -18.62
CA GLN A 114 7.16 9.61 -19.16
C GLN A 114 7.32 8.52 -18.09
N GLU A 115 7.58 8.90 -16.83
CA GLU A 115 7.73 7.95 -15.73
C GLU A 115 6.38 7.29 -15.43
N LEU A 116 5.31 8.09 -15.28
CA LEU A 116 3.97 7.58 -15.05
C LEU A 116 3.43 6.78 -16.24
N GLN A 117 3.76 7.17 -17.48
CA GLN A 117 3.41 6.37 -18.66
C GLN A 117 4.11 5.00 -18.65
N ALA A 118 5.39 4.96 -18.30
CA ALA A 118 6.15 3.71 -18.20
C ALA A 118 5.65 2.82 -17.04
N GLU A 119 5.28 3.43 -15.92
CA GLU A 119 4.67 2.74 -14.78
C GLU A 119 3.33 2.13 -15.17
N LEU A 120 2.43 2.90 -15.79
CA LEU A 120 1.13 2.40 -16.23
C LEU A 120 1.29 1.26 -17.25
N TYR A 121 2.25 1.37 -18.17
CA TYR A 121 2.58 0.29 -19.09
C TYR A 121 3.03 -0.97 -18.35
N ASN A 122 3.94 -0.86 -17.38
CA ASN A 122 4.39 -2.01 -16.59
C ASN A 122 3.24 -2.66 -15.82
N LEU A 123 2.40 -1.86 -15.16
CA LEU A 123 1.23 -2.36 -14.45
C LEU A 123 0.25 -3.07 -15.39
N SER A 124 0.05 -2.56 -16.61
CA SER A 124 -0.78 -3.23 -17.62
C SER A 124 -0.21 -4.58 -18.05
N GLN A 125 1.12 -4.70 -18.12
CA GLN A 125 1.80 -5.97 -18.42
C GLN A 125 1.66 -6.97 -17.26
N GLN A 126 1.63 -6.49 -16.01
CA GLN A 126 1.33 -7.32 -14.84
C GLN A 126 -0.13 -7.79 -14.89
N ALA A 127 -1.09 -6.87 -15.10
CA ALA A 127 -2.51 -7.21 -15.20
C ALA A 127 -2.82 -8.19 -16.36
N ALA A 128 -2.01 -8.19 -17.43
CA ALA A 128 -2.13 -9.13 -18.54
C ALA A 128 -1.61 -10.55 -18.24
N GLN A 129 -0.98 -10.77 -17.07
CA GLN A 129 -0.55 -12.10 -16.68
C GLN A 129 -1.76 -13.01 -16.42
N PRO A 130 -1.81 -14.22 -17.01
CA PRO A 130 -2.95 -15.12 -16.83
C PRO A 130 -3.25 -15.44 -15.37
N GLU A 131 -2.22 -15.62 -14.54
CA GLU A 131 -2.38 -15.91 -13.10
C GLU A 131 -3.10 -14.77 -12.37
N LEU A 132 -2.75 -13.51 -12.65
CA LEU A 132 -3.40 -12.35 -12.06
C LEU A 132 -4.85 -12.22 -12.54
N GLY A 133 -5.11 -12.49 -13.82
CA GLY A 133 -6.47 -12.54 -14.36
C GLY A 133 -7.34 -13.60 -13.69
N GLU A 134 -6.81 -14.81 -13.48
CA GLU A 134 -7.53 -15.89 -12.77
C GLU A 134 -7.81 -15.54 -11.31
N LYS A 135 -6.84 -14.97 -10.59
CA LYS A 135 -7.03 -14.51 -9.21
C LYS A 135 -8.03 -13.37 -9.12
N ALA A 136 -7.97 -12.38 -10.00
CA ALA A 136 -8.94 -11.28 -10.05
C ALA A 136 -10.36 -11.78 -10.31
N LYS A 137 -10.53 -12.77 -11.21
CA LYS A 137 -11.84 -13.40 -11.47
C LYS A 137 -12.37 -14.13 -10.24
N LYS A 138 -11.54 -14.94 -9.58
CA LYS A 138 -11.92 -15.63 -8.34
C LYS A 138 -12.25 -14.64 -7.22
N PHE A 139 -11.53 -13.53 -7.12
CA PHE A 139 -11.85 -12.48 -6.17
C PHE A 139 -13.24 -11.90 -6.44
N ALA A 140 -13.54 -11.56 -7.71
CA ALA A 140 -14.86 -11.06 -8.11
C ALA A 140 -15.99 -12.06 -7.80
N GLU A 141 -15.79 -13.36 -8.09
CA GLU A 141 -16.75 -14.43 -7.77
C GLU A 141 -17.00 -14.59 -6.25
N ASN A 142 -16.01 -14.30 -5.42
CA ASN A 142 -16.09 -14.45 -3.96
C ASN A 142 -16.43 -13.14 -3.23
N CYS A 143 -16.38 -12.00 -3.92
CA CYS A 143 -16.64 -10.69 -3.36
C CYS A 143 -17.90 -10.09 -4.00
N PRO A 144 -19.06 -10.12 -3.32
CA PRO A 144 -20.35 -9.74 -3.92
C PRO A 144 -20.41 -8.34 -4.53
N ALA A 145 -19.58 -7.41 -4.05
CA ALA A 145 -19.50 -6.07 -4.61
C ALA A 145 -18.91 -6.04 -6.03
N PHE A 146 -18.20 -7.09 -6.45
CA PHE A 146 -17.54 -7.22 -7.75
C PHE A 146 -18.10 -8.37 -8.58
N ASP A 147 -19.14 -9.06 -8.10
CA ASP A 147 -19.76 -10.14 -8.85
C ASP A 147 -20.39 -9.60 -10.14
N GLU A 148 -20.19 -10.32 -11.24
CA GLU A 148 -20.79 -10.02 -12.54
C GLU A 148 -22.11 -10.82 -12.62
N ASP A 149 -23.21 -10.28 -12.07
CA ASP A 149 -24.56 -10.86 -12.20
C ASP A 149 -24.97 -11.13 -13.67
#